data_AF-A0AAU2UIL0-F1
#
_entry.id   AF-A0AAU2UIL0-F1
#
_cell.length_a   1.000
_cell.length_b   1.000
_cell.length_c   1.000
_cell.angle_alpha   90.00
_cell.angle_beta   90.00
_cell.angle_gamma   90.00
#
_symmetry.space_group_name_H-M   'P 1'
#
loop_
_entity.id
_entity.type
_entity.pdbx_description
1 polymer ?
#
loop_
_entity_poly.entity_id
_entity_poly.type
_entity_poly.pdbx_seq_one_letter_code
_entity_poly.pdbx_strand_id
1 'polypeptide(L)'
;MTAVPLTTPAGARRRTRAATGQLAGTWTLLRLALRRDRIMLPIWVLVLGGSFSSVSSSLVSLYDTPAQRAELAASMNGNSSLRAMYGPVFDDSVGGLVSWRMAAFGAVLAAVMSLIVVVRHTREEEETGRQEMLSSAMVGRRAPLTAALLAAVIANAALALVMAAGLAGSGAGGAGAVALALAVAGTGVLFACTAAIAAQFTESARLAKGLTAAVIGAAFVLKAAGDSAADDGSSVLTWLSPIGWAENVRAYGDERWWVLLVLAAAVAVQAVLAYGLAGRRDVGMSFLATRPGPAQGRISTAFGLALRLQRGALTGWTLSFAVVGVAFGGLTGGAADLVGDNAKTREIFERMGGQAGLTDAFLAAMVSVLGMVAALYIVASVLRLHGEETAGRAEPVLAGGVGRTGWAAGHLVIAFGGAALLMAVGGLGLAVGYGHELPAVLGASLVQLPAIWLLGGVTVLLYGALPKAAVASWGVAGICLALGWLGPAVDMPQAVMDVSPFTHLPKLPGGTGMEWGPVLTLTAVAVVLAGAGVAALRRRDVLT
;
A
#
# COMPACT_ATOMS: atom_id res chain seq x y z
N MET A 1 74.15 -23.90 24.60
CA MET A 1 73.60 -22.54 24.78
C MET A 1 72.91 -22.17 23.47
N THR A 2 71.62 -21.90 23.35
CA THR A 2 70.50 -21.73 24.27
C THR A 2 69.24 -21.90 23.42
N ALA A 3 68.40 -22.89 23.74
CA ALA A 3 67.10 -23.05 23.10
C ALA A 3 66.13 -22.03 23.72
N VAL A 4 65.52 -21.18 22.87
CA VAL A 4 64.48 -20.23 23.29
C VAL A 4 63.13 -20.91 23.10
N PRO A 5 62.36 -21.18 24.17
CA PRO A 5 61.00 -21.69 24.02
C PRO A 5 60.08 -20.52 23.67
N LEU A 6 59.45 -20.57 22.50
CA LEU A 6 58.33 -19.69 22.17
C LEU A 6 57.13 -20.11 23.03
N THR A 7 56.98 -19.50 24.20
CA THR A 7 55.75 -19.56 24.97
C THR A 7 54.63 -18.90 24.17
N THR A 8 53.76 -19.71 23.58
CA THR A 8 52.49 -19.23 23.03
C THR A 8 51.63 -18.74 24.20
N PRO A 9 51.18 -17.48 24.23
CA PRO A 9 50.36 -16.99 25.32
C PRO A 9 48.99 -17.66 25.24
N ALA A 10 48.73 -18.61 26.14
CA ALA A 10 47.44 -19.27 26.33
C ALA A 10 46.27 -18.28 26.61
N GLY A 11 46.58 -17.01 26.88
CA GLY A 11 45.60 -15.93 27.08
C GLY A 11 44.96 -15.38 25.80
N ALA A 12 45.56 -15.54 24.63
CA ALA A 12 45.01 -14.99 23.38
C ALA A 12 43.81 -15.79 22.84
N ARG A 13 43.69 -17.08 23.20
CA ARG A 13 42.56 -17.94 22.79
C ARG A 13 41.28 -17.70 23.58
N ARG A 14 41.31 -16.96 24.70
CA ARG A 14 40.14 -16.76 25.55
C ARG A 14 39.33 -15.50 25.24
N ARG A 15 39.88 -14.54 24.48
CA ARG A 15 39.17 -13.33 24.03
C ARG A 15 38.54 -13.41 22.64
N THR A 16 38.91 -14.39 21.82
CA THR A 16 38.35 -14.62 20.47
C THR A 16 37.14 -15.54 20.44
N ARG A 17 36.61 -15.97 21.60
CA ARG A 17 35.37 -16.75 21.69
C ARG A 17 34.10 -15.88 21.71
N ALA A 18 34.26 -14.55 21.77
CA ALA A 18 33.15 -13.62 21.63
C ALA A 18 32.80 -13.46 20.14
N ALA A 19 31.68 -14.07 19.75
CA ALA A 19 30.91 -13.83 18.52
C ALA A 19 31.27 -14.58 17.22
N THR A 20 31.57 -15.88 17.26
CA THR A 20 31.37 -16.78 16.08
C THR A 20 29.96 -17.39 16.05
N GLY A 21 28.95 -16.60 16.40
CA GLY A 21 27.56 -17.05 16.44
C GLY A 21 26.81 -16.71 15.16
N GLN A 22 25.81 -17.51 14.79
CA GLN A 22 24.93 -17.24 13.63
C GLN A 22 24.20 -15.88 13.71
N LEU A 23 24.18 -15.25 14.89
CA LEU A 23 23.56 -13.95 15.18
C LEU A 23 24.59 -12.83 15.48
N ALA A 24 25.88 -13.06 15.18
CA ALA A 24 26.90 -12.02 15.34
C ALA A 24 26.55 -10.81 14.44
N GLY A 25 26.65 -9.59 14.98
CA GLY A 25 26.37 -8.37 14.22
C GLY A 25 24.89 -7.93 14.15
N THR A 26 23.93 -8.71 14.67
CA THR A 26 22.50 -8.37 14.64
C THR A 26 22.20 -6.98 15.21
N TRP A 27 22.79 -6.62 16.36
CA TRP A 27 22.56 -5.31 16.99
C TRP A 27 23.13 -4.14 16.19
N THR A 28 24.21 -4.35 15.44
CA THR A 28 24.78 -3.31 14.57
C THR A 28 23.91 -3.12 13.34
N LEU A 29 23.45 -4.22 12.73
CA LEU A 29 22.52 -4.17 11.60
C LEU A 29 21.16 -3.57 12.01
N LEU A 30 20.64 -3.92 13.18
CA LEU A 30 19.40 -3.33 13.70
C LEU A 30 19.54 -1.82 13.91
N ARG A 31 20.64 -1.36 14.53
CA ARG A 31 20.90 0.08 14.68
C ARG A 31 21.00 0.78 13.34
N LEU A 32 21.63 0.15 12.34
CA LEU A 32 21.69 0.69 10.98
C LEU A 32 20.31 0.76 10.33
N ALA A 33 19.50 -0.30 10.44
CA ALA A 33 18.13 -0.34 9.91
C ALA A 33 17.27 0.77 10.51
N LEU A 34 17.25 0.91 11.84
CA LEU A 34 16.51 1.97 12.53
C LEU A 34 17.01 3.38 12.18
N ARG A 35 18.32 3.56 11.94
CA ARG A 35 18.86 4.85 11.47
C ARG A 35 18.43 5.18 10.04
N ARG A 36 18.42 4.19 9.14
CA ARG A 36 17.96 4.36 7.75
C ARG A 36 16.48 4.65 7.68
N ASP A 37 15.72 4.11 8.64
CA ASP A 37 14.27 4.27 8.70
C ASP A 37 13.80 5.35 9.69
N ARG A 38 14.71 6.17 10.23
CA ARG A 38 14.41 7.19 11.27
C ARG A 38 13.37 8.24 10.89
N ILE A 39 13.03 8.36 9.61
CA ILE A 39 11.99 9.26 9.11
C ILE A 39 10.74 8.43 8.79
N MET A 40 10.90 7.39 7.96
CA MET A 40 9.79 6.55 7.49
C MET A 40 9.03 5.89 8.65
N LEU A 41 9.73 5.24 9.59
CA LEU A 41 9.09 4.50 10.67
C LEU A 41 8.32 5.40 11.64
N PRO A 42 8.90 6.49 12.18
CA PRO A 42 8.14 7.39 13.05
C PRO A 42 6.94 8.02 12.35
N ILE A 43 7.06 8.43 11.08
CA ILE A 43 5.92 8.98 10.33
C ILE A 43 4.82 7.92 10.20
N TRP A 44 5.16 6.70 9.79
CA TRP A 44 4.17 5.61 9.71
C TRP A 44 3.50 5.32 11.05
N VAL A 45 4.28 5.20 12.12
CA VAL A 45 3.79 4.92 13.48
C VAL A 45 2.89 6.05 13.99
N LEU A 46 3.27 7.31 13.81
CA LEU A 46 2.51 8.47 14.29
C LEU A 46 1.25 8.71 13.44
N VAL A 47 1.34 8.59 12.12
CA VAL A 47 0.19 8.78 11.23
C VAL A 47 -0.82 7.65 11.42
N LEU A 48 -0.36 6.40 11.38
CA LEU A 48 -1.25 5.24 11.57
C LEU A 48 -1.78 5.19 13.00
N GLY A 49 -0.92 5.31 14.01
CA GLY A 49 -1.34 5.25 15.41
C GLY A 49 -2.23 6.43 15.80
N GLY A 50 -1.89 7.66 15.39
CA GLY A 50 -2.68 8.86 15.64
C GLY A 50 -4.04 8.88 14.94
N SER A 51 -4.18 8.15 13.81
CA SER A 51 -5.46 8.06 13.11
C SER A 51 -6.56 7.41 13.95
N PHE A 52 -6.22 6.50 14.86
CA PHE A 52 -7.20 5.87 15.77
C PHE A 52 -7.80 6.91 16.73
N SER A 53 -6.97 7.75 17.34
CA SER A 53 -7.44 8.85 18.19
C SER A 53 -8.21 9.89 17.40
N SER A 54 -7.79 10.19 16.17
CA SER A 54 -8.53 11.09 15.28
C SER A 54 -9.95 10.57 15.02
N VAL A 55 -10.10 9.28 14.70
CA VAL A 55 -11.40 8.65 14.49
C VAL A 55 -12.23 8.63 15.77
N SER A 56 -11.61 8.36 16.93
CA SER A 56 -12.27 8.45 18.24
C SER A 56 -12.88 9.83 18.47
N SER A 57 -12.10 10.90 18.24
CA SER A 57 -12.59 12.28 18.38
C SER A 57 -13.69 12.62 17.38
N SER A 58 -13.56 12.17 16.13
CA SER A 58 -14.60 12.34 15.11
C SER A 58 -15.90 11.64 15.49
N LEU A 59 -15.83 10.42 16.03
CA LEU A 59 -17.01 9.68 16.47
C LEU A 59 -17.72 10.35 17.65
N VAL A 60 -16.97 10.86 18.63
CA VAL A 60 -17.55 11.64 19.74
C VAL A 60 -18.23 12.91 19.22
N SER A 61 -17.60 13.62 18.28
CA SER A 61 -18.15 14.85 17.71
C SER A 61 -19.40 14.62 16.86
N LEU A 62 -19.49 13.48 16.17
CA LEU A 62 -20.60 13.17 15.25
C LEU A 62 -21.74 12.38 15.91
N TYR A 63 -21.43 11.55 16.91
CA TYR A 63 -22.34 10.62 17.58
C TYR A 63 -22.17 10.70 19.11
N ASP A 64 -22.54 11.85 19.66
CA ASP A 64 -22.31 12.19 21.08
C ASP A 64 -23.16 11.33 22.03
N THR A 65 -24.39 11.00 21.64
CA THR A 65 -25.31 10.25 22.51
C THR A 65 -25.20 8.73 22.35
N PRO A 66 -25.42 7.93 23.42
CA PRO A 66 -25.48 6.47 23.31
C PRO A 66 -26.51 5.96 22.29
N ALA A 67 -27.67 6.61 22.22
CA ALA A 67 -28.72 6.24 21.27
C ALA A 67 -28.26 6.37 19.80
N GLN A 68 -27.56 7.46 19.46
CA GLN A 68 -27.00 7.67 18.12
C GLN A 68 -25.94 6.62 17.77
N ARG A 69 -25.13 6.20 18.74
CA ARG A 69 -24.12 5.15 18.52
C ARG A 69 -24.74 3.76 18.37
N ALA A 70 -25.79 3.45 19.14
CA ALA A 70 -26.54 2.21 18.98
C ALA A 70 -27.23 2.13 17.62
N GLU A 71 -27.84 3.24 17.15
CA GLU A 71 -28.43 3.34 15.81
C GLU A 71 -27.37 3.20 14.70
N LEU A 72 -26.20 3.82 14.89
CA LEU A 72 -25.06 3.62 13.99
C LEU A 72 -24.65 2.13 13.96
N ALA A 73 -24.44 1.49 15.10
CA ALA A 73 -24.05 0.08 15.17
C ALA A 73 -25.08 -0.82 14.46
N ALA A 74 -26.38 -0.60 14.70
CA ALA A 74 -27.46 -1.35 14.08
C ALA A 74 -27.51 -1.16 12.55
N SER A 75 -27.42 0.09 12.07
CA SER A 75 -27.43 0.40 10.64
C SER A 75 -26.22 -0.17 9.90
N MET A 76 -25.03 -0.13 10.52
CA MET A 76 -23.81 -0.68 9.93
C MET A 76 -23.85 -2.21 9.86
N ASN A 77 -24.35 -2.90 10.90
CA ASN A 77 -24.52 -4.36 10.89
C ASN A 77 -25.63 -4.83 9.95
N GLY A 78 -26.70 -4.05 9.78
CA GLY A 78 -27.77 -4.34 8.82
C GLY A 78 -27.31 -4.33 7.36
N ASN A 79 -26.17 -3.70 7.05
CA ASN A 79 -25.67 -3.53 5.70
C ASN A 79 -24.52 -4.52 5.40
N SER A 80 -24.82 -5.57 4.62
CA SER A 80 -23.83 -6.60 4.25
C SER A 80 -22.60 -6.06 3.52
N SER A 81 -22.78 -4.99 2.74
CA SER A 81 -21.71 -4.32 1.99
C SER A 81 -20.75 -3.58 2.93
N LEU A 82 -21.27 -2.89 3.94
CA LEU A 82 -20.44 -2.25 4.97
C LEU A 82 -19.80 -3.26 5.91
N ARG A 83 -20.49 -4.36 6.25
CA ARG A 83 -19.89 -5.49 6.97
C ARG A 83 -18.75 -6.12 6.17
N ALA A 84 -18.88 -6.30 4.86
CA ALA A 84 -17.79 -6.78 4.03
C ALA A 84 -16.56 -5.85 4.11
N MET A 85 -16.77 -4.54 4.15
CA MET A 85 -15.69 -3.55 4.12
C MET A 85 -15.00 -3.36 5.48
N TYR A 86 -15.77 -3.22 6.55
CA TYR A 86 -15.25 -2.89 7.90
C TYR A 86 -15.27 -4.08 8.85
N GLY A 87 -16.20 -5.00 8.68
CA GLY A 87 -16.52 -6.08 9.61
C GLY A 87 -17.79 -5.79 10.41
N PRO A 88 -18.29 -6.75 11.21
CA PRO A 88 -19.31 -6.51 12.22
C PRO A 88 -18.91 -5.54 13.34
N VAL A 89 -19.90 -4.79 13.82
CA VAL A 89 -19.82 -3.97 15.03
C VAL A 89 -20.15 -4.86 16.23
N PHE A 90 -19.19 -5.07 17.12
CA PHE A 90 -19.36 -5.89 18.32
C PHE A 90 -19.81 -5.10 19.56
N ASP A 91 -19.60 -3.79 19.58
CA ASP A 91 -19.91 -2.92 20.72
C ASP A 91 -20.16 -1.48 20.23
N ASP A 92 -21.07 -0.76 20.88
CA ASP A 92 -21.52 0.60 20.51
C ASP A 92 -20.82 1.72 21.32
N SER A 93 -19.87 1.37 22.19
CA SER A 93 -19.00 2.36 22.80
C SER A 93 -18.16 3.06 21.73
N VAL A 94 -17.63 4.22 22.08
CA VAL A 94 -16.70 4.95 21.20
C VAL A 94 -15.51 4.06 20.83
N GLY A 95 -14.97 3.29 21.78
CA GLY A 95 -13.88 2.35 21.53
C GLY A 95 -14.29 1.20 20.60
N GLY A 96 -15.47 0.62 20.80
CA GLY A 96 -16.04 -0.42 19.94
C GLY A 96 -16.21 0.04 18.49
N LEU A 97 -16.73 1.24 18.28
CA LEU A 97 -16.90 1.83 16.95
C LEU A 97 -15.56 2.22 16.30
N VAL A 98 -14.57 2.67 17.08
CA VAL A 98 -13.20 2.87 16.56
C VAL A 98 -12.60 1.54 16.13
N SER A 99 -12.74 0.50 16.94
CA SER A 99 -12.28 -0.86 16.64
C SER A 99 -12.90 -1.36 15.33
N TRP A 100 -14.23 -1.29 15.20
CA TRP A 100 -14.93 -1.65 13.97
C TRP A 100 -14.41 -0.90 12.74
N ARG A 101 -14.28 0.43 12.83
CA ARG A 101 -13.89 1.26 11.69
C ARG A 101 -12.44 1.03 11.28
N MET A 102 -11.55 0.77 12.24
CA MET A 102 -10.10 0.85 12.04
C MET A 102 -9.35 -0.47 12.16
N ALA A 103 -9.89 -1.53 12.76
CA ALA A 103 -9.14 -2.77 13.02
C ALA A 103 -8.61 -3.40 11.72
N ALA A 104 -9.49 -3.60 10.72
CA ALA A 104 -9.10 -4.23 9.46
C ALA A 104 -8.11 -3.39 8.65
N PHE A 105 -8.40 -2.09 8.48
CA PHE A 105 -7.52 -1.16 7.75
C PHE A 105 -6.20 -0.94 8.47
N GLY A 106 -6.22 -0.80 9.79
CA GLY A 106 -5.05 -0.68 10.64
C GLY A 106 -4.16 -1.91 10.54
N ALA A 107 -4.74 -3.11 10.58
CA ALA A 107 -4.02 -4.37 10.41
C ALA A 107 -3.37 -4.48 9.02
N VAL A 108 -4.07 -4.10 7.95
CA VAL A 108 -3.52 -4.06 6.58
C VAL A 108 -2.37 -3.05 6.48
N LEU A 109 -2.53 -1.85 7.02
CA LEU A 109 -1.49 -0.81 6.99
C LEU A 109 -0.25 -1.22 7.81
N ALA A 110 -0.45 -1.83 8.98
CA ALA A 110 0.63 -2.40 9.79
C ALA A 110 1.35 -3.55 9.05
N ALA A 111 0.60 -4.38 8.32
CA ALA A 111 1.13 -5.44 7.46
C ALA A 111 1.98 -4.88 6.32
N VAL A 112 1.50 -3.84 5.61
CA VAL A 112 2.24 -3.17 4.53
C VAL A 112 3.52 -2.51 5.05
N MET A 113 3.45 -1.82 6.20
CA MET A 113 4.63 -1.26 6.86
C MET A 113 5.67 -2.35 7.12
N SER A 114 5.25 -3.46 7.72
CA SER A 114 6.13 -4.57 8.10
C SER A 114 6.74 -5.28 6.89
N LEU A 115 5.95 -5.47 5.84
CA LEU A 115 6.38 -5.93 4.52
C LEU A 115 7.51 -5.05 3.96
N ILE A 116 7.33 -3.73 3.95
CA ILE A 116 8.31 -2.79 3.41
C ILE A 116 9.60 -2.88 4.20
N VAL A 117 9.52 -2.83 5.53
CA VAL A 117 10.69 -2.90 6.43
C VAL A 117 11.46 -4.20 6.22
N VAL A 118 10.78 -5.35 6.26
CA VAL A 118 11.46 -6.64 6.16
C VAL A 118 12.12 -6.83 4.80
N VAL A 119 11.41 -6.58 3.70
CA VAL A 119 12.01 -6.77 2.36
C VAL A 119 13.13 -5.78 2.09
N ARG A 120 13.00 -4.53 2.58
CA ARG A 120 14.04 -3.49 2.45
C ARG A 120 15.34 -3.89 3.12
N HIS A 121 15.30 -4.48 4.31
CA HIS A 121 16.50 -4.87 5.06
C HIS A 121 16.92 -6.33 4.85
N THR A 122 16.30 -7.02 3.90
CA THR A 122 16.70 -8.38 3.50
C THR A 122 16.94 -8.44 1.99
N ARG A 123 15.92 -8.74 1.19
CA ARG A 123 16.08 -9.02 -0.24
C ARG A 123 16.55 -7.83 -1.05
N GLU A 124 16.20 -6.60 -0.65
CA GLU A 124 16.69 -5.40 -1.33
C GLU A 124 18.19 -5.16 -1.08
N GLU A 125 18.69 -5.48 0.11
CA GLU A 125 20.14 -5.43 0.40
C GLU A 125 20.91 -6.56 -0.30
N GLU A 126 20.29 -7.73 -0.49
CA GLU A 126 20.85 -8.81 -1.32
C GLU A 126 20.87 -8.44 -2.81
N GLU A 127 19.76 -7.93 -3.35
CA GLU A 127 19.64 -7.56 -4.77
C GLU A 127 20.60 -6.40 -5.15
N THR A 128 20.92 -5.51 -4.19
CA THR A 128 21.87 -4.41 -4.41
C THR A 128 23.33 -4.78 -4.14
N GLY A 129 23.63 -6.04 -3.79
CA GLY A 129 24.98 -6.54 -3.50
C GLY A 129 25.57 -6.07 -2.17
N ARG A 130 24.90 -5.15 -1.46
CA ARG A 130 25.36 -4.64 -0.14
C ARG A 130 25.44 -5.76 0.89
N GLN A 131 24.51 -6.70 0.83
CA GLN A 131 24.50 -7.83 1.76
C GLN A 131 25.71 -8.75 1.59
N GLU A 132 26.27 -8.88 0.38
CA GLU A 132 27.50 -9.64 0.15
C GLU A 132 28.70 -8.96 0.81
N MET A 133 28.81 -7.64 0.68
CA MET A 133 29.84 -6.84 1.37
C MET A 133 29.71 -6.92 2.90
N LEU A 134 28.48 -6.94 3.44
CA LEU A 134 28.26 -7.11 4.87
C LEU A 134 28.60 -8.53 5.34
N SER A 135 28.38 -9.53 4.49
CA SER A 135 28.66 -10.94 4.80
C SER A 135 30.15 -11.27 4.83
N SER A 136 31.01 -10.46 4.20
CA SER A 136 32.47 -10.59 4.31
C SER A 136 33.03 -10.03 5.62
N ALA A 137 32.23 -9.27 6.37
CA ALA A 137 32.55 -8.83 7.72
C ALA A 137 32.16 -9.90 8.77
N MET A 138 32.37 -9.60 10.06
CA MET A 138 32.01 -10.47 11.19
C MET A 138 30.48 -10.49 11.46
N VAL A 139 29.68 -10.80 10.44
CA VAL A 139 28.21 -10.85 10.50
C VAL A 139 27.76 -12.30 10.33
N GLY A 140 26.98 -12.81 11.30
CA GLY A 140 26.43 -14.15 11.25
C GLY A 140 25.32 -14.29 10.21
N ARG A 141 25.16 -15.49 9.63
CA ARG A 141 24.20 -15.76 8.55
C ARG A 141 22.74 -15.41 8.88
N ARG A 142 22.33 -15.53 10.15
CA ARG A 142 20.95 -15.21 10.58
C ARG A 142 20.77 -13.75 10.99
N ALA A 143 21.86 -13.01 11.18
CA ALA A 143 21.83 -11.64 11.70
C ALA A 143 21.03 -10.64 10.84
N PRO A 144 21.11 -10.66 9.49
CA PRO A 144 20.33 -9.72 8.65
C PRO A 144 18.83 -9.94 8.79
N LEU A 145 18.40 -11.20 8.69
CA LEU A 145 16.99 -11.57 8.85
C LEU A 145 16.48 -11.23 10.27
N THR A 146 17.27 -11.53 11.29
CA THR A 146 16.92 -11.18 12.68
C THR A 146 16.85 -9.67 12.87
N ALA A 147 17.78 -8.88 12.33
CA ALA A 147 17.74 -7.43 12.42
C ALA A 147 16.51 -6.84 11.73
N ALA A 148 16.13 -7.36 10.55
CA ALA A 148 14.94 -6.93 9.83
C ALA A 148 13.65 -7.24 10.60
N LEU A 149 13.53 -8.47 11.14
CA LEU A 149 12.37 -8.86 11.95
C LEU A 149 12.30 -8.07 13.27
N LEU A 150 13.43 -7.83 13.93
CA LEU A 150 13.48 -6.98 15.12
C LEU A 150 13.09 -5.54 14.82
N ALA A 151 13.50 -4.98 13.68
CA ALA A 151 13.07 -3.65 13.26
C ALA A 151 11.56 -3.58 13.05
N ALA A 152 10.96 -4.60 12.42
CA ALA A 152 9.51 -4.70 12.26
C ALA A 152 8.78 -4.87 13.61
N VAL A 153 9.32 -5.67 14.53
CA VAL A 153 8.75 -5.82 15.89
C VAL A 153 8.81 -4.50 16.66
N ILE A 154 9.93 -3.78 16.60
CA ILE A 154 10.06 -2.46 17.25
C ILE A 154 9.06 -1.46 16.66
N ALA A 155 8.89 -1.44 15.34
CA ALA A 155 7.92 -0.58 14.68
C ALA A 155 6.47 -0.88 15.10
N ASN A 156 6.09 -2.16 15.13
CA ASN A 156 4.75 -2.57 15.56
C ASN A 156 4.52 -2.39 17.05
N ALA A 157 5.55 -2.58 17.90
CA ALA A 157 5.46 -2.28 19.32
C ALA A 157 5.27 -0.78 19.57
N ALA A 158 6.01 0.08 18.85
CA ALA A 158 5.81 1.52 18.90
C ALA A 158 4.42 1.92 18.42
N LEU A 159 3.92 1.30 17.35
CA LEU A 159 2.55 1.48 16.86
C LEU A 159 1.52 1.11 17.93
N ALA A 160 1.64 -0.07 18.56
CA ALA A 160 0.74 -0.48 19.63
C ALA A 160 0.73 0.51 20.81
N LEU A 161 1.92 0.99 21.20
CA LEU A 161 2.04 1.98 22.27
C LEU A 161 1.36 3.31 21.92
N VAL A 162 1.58 3.83 20.71
CA VAL A 162 0.94 5.07 20.26
C VAL A 162 -0.57 4.92 20.15
N MET A 163 -1.06 3.78 19.64
CA MET A 163 -2.49 3.50 19.58
C MET A 163 -3.13 3.43 20.97
N ALA A 164 -2.54 2.63 21.88
CA ALA A 164 -3.09 2.46 23.22
C ALA A 164 -3.04 3.78 24.03
N ALA A 165 -1.93 4.54 23.94
CA ALA A 165 -1.80 5.84 24.59
C ALA A 165 -2.76 6.88 23.99
N GLY A 166 -2.89 6.90 22.66
CA GLY A 166 -3.78 7.81 21.96
C GLY A 166 -5.25 7.54 22.28
N LEU A 167 -5.67 6.28 22.36
CA LEU A 167 -7.04 5.91 22.73
C LEU A 167 -7.32 6.17 24.22
N ALA A 168 -6.33 5.95 25.09
CA ALA A 168 -6.44 6.36 26.49
C ALA A 168 -6.62 7.87 26.63
N GLY A 169 -5.88 8.66 25.84
CA GLY A 169 -5.98 10.12 25.81
C GLY A 169 -7.31 10.66 25.25
N SER A 170 -7.99 9.90 24.38
CA SER A 170 -9.29 10.28 23.81
C SER A 170 -10.50 9.77 24.62
N GLY A 171 -10.28 9.22 25.82
CA GLY A 171 -11.34 8.68 26.68
C GLY A 171 -11.80 7.27 26.33
N ALA A 172 -11.19 6.61 25.34
CA ALA A 172 -11.44 5.23 24.95
C ALA A 172 -10.33 4.29 25.47
N GLY A 173 -9.82 4.52 26.68
CA GLY A 173 -8.75 3.69 27.26
C GLY A 173 -9.20 2.30 27.73
N GLY A 174 -8.31 1.57 28.39
CA GLY A 174 -8.62 0.30 29.06
C GLY A 174 -8.23 -0.96 28.29
N ALA A 175 -8.85 -2.08 28.65
CA ALA A 175 -8.54 -3.41 28.11
C ALA A 175 -8.74 -3.48 26.57
N GLY A 176 -9.84 -2.91 26.06
CA GLY A 176 -10.13 -2.85 24.63
C GLY A 176 -9.08 -2.10 23.83
N ALA A 177 -8.55 -0.99 24.35
CA ALA A 177 -7.49 -0.22 23.68
C ALA A 177 -6.21 -1.06 23.52
N VAL A 178 -5.85 -1.81 24.57
CA VAL A 178 -4.69 -2.71 24.56
C VAL A 178 -4.93 -3.89 23.62
N ALA A 179 -6.12 -4.48 23.65
CA ALA A 179 -6.48 -5.60 22.78
C ALA A 179 -6.44 -5.20 21.30
N LEU A 180 -6.99 -4.03 20.95
CA LEU A 180 -6.96 -3.49 19.58
C LEU A 180 -5.53 -3.21 19.12
N ALA A 181 -4.73 -2.55 19.98
CA ALA A 181 -3.33 -2.25 19.70
C ALA A 181 -2.49 -3.51 19.47
N LEU A 182 -2.68 -4.54 20.30
CA LEU A 182 -1.99 -5.82 20.15
C LEU A 182 -2.46 -6.61 18.92
N ALA A 183 -3.76 -6.55 18.58
CA ALA A 183 -4.31 -7.20 17.40
C ALA A 183 -3.70 -6.62 16.11
N VAL A 184 -3.66 -5.29 15.99
CA VAL A 184 -3.08 -4.58 14.84
C VAL A 184 -1.57 -4.82 14.75
N ALA A 185 -0.84 -4.62 15.85
CA ALA A 185 0.60 -4.82 15.88
C ALA A 185 1.00 -6.28 15.65
N GLY A 186 0.26 -7.23 16.23
CA GLY A 186 0.47 -8.67 16.03
C GLY A 186 0.27 -9.09 14.58
N THR A 187 -0.74 -8.51 13.91
CA THR A 187 -0.95 -8.73 12.47
C THR A 187 0.22 -8.18 11.65
N GLY A 188 0.72 -6.99 11.99
CA GLY A 188 1.92 -6.44 11.37
C GLY A 188 3.14 -7.38 11.50
N VAL A 189 3.40 -7.90 12.70
CA VAL A 189 4.49 -8.86 12.95
C VAL A 189 4.30 -10.18 12.20
N LEU A 190 3.06 -10.66 12.07
CA LEU A 190 2.73 -11.84 11.27
C LEU A 190 3.11 -11.62 9.80
N PHE A 191 2.69 -10.50 9.21
CA PHE A 191 3.06 -10.21 7.82
C PHE A 191 4.54 -9.81 7.63
N ALA A 192 5.23 -9.39 8.69
CA ALA A 192 6.69 -9.31 8.70
C ALA A 192 7.32 -10.70 8.47
N CYS A 193 6.77 -11.74 9.10
CA CYS A 193 7.22 -13.11 8.93
C CYS A 193 6.82 -13.67 7.54
N THR A 194 5.62 -13.34 7.05
CA THR A 194 5.22 -13.65 5.66
C THR A 194 6.18 -13.05 4.65
N ALA A 195 6.58 -11.78 4.84
CA ALA A 195 7.54 -11.10 4.00
C ALA A 195 8.93 -11.75 4.06
N ALA A 196 9.36 -12.18 5.26
CA ALA A 196 10.61 -12.90 5.45
C ALA A 196 10.63 -14.24 4.70
N ILE A 197 9.51 -14.98 4.71
CA ILE A 197 9.34 -16.21 3.94
C ILE A 197 9.40 -15.91 2.45
N ALA A 198 8.61 -14.93 1.97
CA ALA A 198 8.57 -14.53 0.57
C ALA A 198 9.97 -14.13 0.06
N ALA A 199 10.75 -13.42 0.88
CA ALA A 199 12.12 -13.02 0.58
C ALA A 199 13.09 -14.20 0.38
N GLN A 200 12.79 -15.40 0.91
CA GLN A 200 13.60 -16.60 0.64
C GLN A 200 13.22 -17.28 -0.68
N PHE A 201 11.98 -17.12 -1.12
CA PHE A 201 11.47 -17.79 -2.32
C PHE A 201 11.91 -17.13 -3.62
N THR A 202 12.28 -15.85 -3.62
CA THR A 202 12.61 -15.13 -4.86
C THR A 202 13.88 -14.31 -4.75
N GLU A 203 14.57 -14.15 -5.88
CA GLU A 203 15.72 -13.26 -6.00
C GLU A 203 15.37 -11.77 -6.06
N SER A 204 14.11 -11.42 -6.32
CA SER A 204 13.69 -10.04 -6.53
C SER A 204 12.95 -9.49 -5.31
N ALA A 205 13.43 -8.38 -4.77
CA ALA A 205 12.74 -7.62 -3.73
C ALA A 205 11.34 -7.18 -4.21
N ARG A 206 11.19 -6.89 -5.50
CA ARG A 206 9.89 -6.55 -6.11
C ARG A 206 8.93 -7.74 -6.07
N LEU A 207 9.38 -8.94 -6.43
CA LEU A 207 8.53 -10.12 -6.39
C LEU A 207 8.19 -10.51 -4.95
N ALA A 208 9.14 -10.38 -4.01
CA ALA A 208 8.88 -10.63 -2.58
C ALA A 208 7.82 -9.66 -2.04
N LYS A 209 7.91 -8.37 -2.40
CA LYS A 209 6.90 -7.36 -2.06
C LYS A 209 5.53 -7.73 -2.65
N GLY A 210 5.50 -8.09 -3.93
CA GLY A 210 4.27 -8.47 -4.64
C GLY A 210 3.59 -9.72 -4.08
N LEU A 211 4.35 -10.78 -3.78
CA LEU A 211 3.83 -12.01 -3.17
C LEU A 211 3.23 -11.74 -1.80
N THR A 212 3.93 -10.99 -0.95
CA THR A 212 3.41 -10.65 0.38
C THR A 212 2.16 -9.78 0.28
N ALA A 213 2.16 -8.77 -0.60
CA ALA A 213 0.98 -7.93 -0.85
C ALA A 213 -0.21 -8.74 -1.36
N ALA A 214 0.02 -9.74 -2.22
CA ALA A 214 -1.03 -10.66 -2.67
C ALA A 214 -1.61 -11.49 -1.51
N VAL A 215 -0.77 -11.96 -0.58
CA VAL A 215 -1.24 -12.67 0.63
C VAL A 215 -2.04 -11.74 1.55
N ILE A 216 -1.62 -10.47 1.73
CA ILE A 216 -2.38 -9.46 2.47
C ILE A 216 -3.76 -9.23 1.82
N GLY A 217 -3.79 -9.04 0.49
CA GLY A 217 -5.03 -8.84 -0.26
C GLY A 217 -5.96 -10.05 -0.20
N ALA A 218 -5.42 -11.26 -0.35
CA ALA A 218 -6.20 -12.50 -0.21
C ALA A 218 -6.78 -12.65 1.20
N ALA A 219 -6.00 -12.34 2.23
CA ALA A 219 -6.49 -12.32 3.61
C ALA A 219 -7.63 -11.31 3.78
N PHE A 220 -7.52 -10.11 3.19
CA PHE A 220 -8.57 -9.10 3.27
C PHE A 220 -9.85 -9.55 2.55
N VAL A 221 -9.73 -10.14 1.35
CA VAL A 221 -10.88 -10.67 0.59
C VAL A 221 -11.57 -11.82 1.32
N LEU A 222 -10.81 -12.77 1.89
CA LEU A 222 -11.38 -13.86 2.69
C LEU A 222 -12.17 -13.32 3.89
N LYS A 223 -11.60 -12.32 4.58
CA LYS A 223 -12.25 -11.63 5.69
C LYS A 223 -13.54 -10.93 5.23
N ALA A 224 -13.47 -10.11 4.19
CA ALA A 224 -14.62 -9.40 3.63
C ALA A 224 -15.76 -10.33 3.19
N ALA A 225 -15.42 -11.45 2.53
CA ALA A 225 -16.39 -12.46 2.12
C ALA A 225 -16.98 -13.22 3.32
N GLY A 226 -16.22 -13.37 4.40
CA GLY A 226 -16.72 -14.00 5.63
C GLY A 226 -17.67 -13.10 6.41
N ASP A 227 -17.32 -11.82 6.54
CA ASP A 227 -18.10 -10.84 7.32
C ASP A 227 -19.38 -10.40 6.59
N SER A 228 -19.39 -10.48 5.27
CA SER A 228 -20.63 -10.29 4.49
C SER A 228 -21.63 -11.43 4.72
N ALA A 229 -21.14 -12.65 4.95
CA ALA A 229 -21.97 -13.84 5.14
C ALA A 229 -22.48 -14.00 6.58
N ALA A 230 -21.71 -13.59 7.59
CA ALA A 230 -22.06 -13.70 9.00
C ALA A 230 -21.73 -12.40 9.75
N ASP A 231 -22.60 -11.96 10.65
CA ASP A 231 -22.49 -10.72 11.44
C ASP A 231 -21.88 -10.92 12.83
N ASP A 232 -21.57 -12.15 13.22
CA ASP A 232 -21.00 -12.48 14.53
C ASP A 232 -19.49 -12.80 14.47
N GLY A 233 -18.88 -12.76 13.29
CA GLY A 233 -17.48 -13.13 13.06
C GLY A 233 -17.19 -14.64 13.15
N SER A 234 -18.22 -15.51 13.13
CA SER A 234 -18.07 -16.97 13.17
C SER A 234 -17.68 -17.59 11.84
N SER A 235 -17.76 -16.83 10.75
CA SER A 235 -17.51 -17.34 9.40
C SER A 235 -16.13 -17.99 9.25
N VAL A 236 -16.11 -19.18 8.66
CA VAL A 236 -14.87 -19.92 8.37
C VAL A 236 -13.93 -19.08 7.50
N LEU A 237 -14.47 -18.28 6.57
CA LEU A 237 -13.67 -17.42 5.71
C LEU A 237 -12.96 -16.31 6.50
N THR A 238 -13.64 -15.71 7.48
CA THR A 238 -13.03 -14.74 8.42
C THR A 238 -11.94 -15.41 9.25
N TRP A 239 -12.14 -16.65 9.70
CA TRP A 239 -11.15 -17.41 10.48
C TRP A 239 -9.98 -17.97 9.67
N LEU A 240 -10.07 -18.04 8.34
CA LEU A 240 -8.92 -18.33 7.47
C LEU A 240 -8.03 -17.11 7.26
N SER A 241 -8.53 -15.91 7.59
CA SER A 241 -7.80 -14.66 7.42
C SER A 241 -7.08 -14.23 8.70
N PRO A 242 -5.75 -13.98 8.66
CA PRO A 242 -5.06 -13.34 9.77
C PRO A 242 -5.59 -11.94 10.11
N ILE A 243 -6.19 -11.24 9.13
CA ILE A 243 -6.84 -9.93 9.36
C ILE A 243 -8.17 -10.15 10.10
N GLY A 244 -8.91 -11.20 9.77
CA GLY A 244 -10.12 -11.59 10.49
C GLY A 244 -9.86 -12.02 11.94
N TRP A 245 -8.68 -12.55 12.26
CA TRP A 245 -8.28 -12.80 13.65
C TRP A 245 -8.12 -11.50 14.45
N ALA A 246 -7.54 -10.45 13.86
CA ALA A 246 -7.38 -9.17 14.53
C ALA A 246 -8.73 -8.57 14.94
N GLU A 247 -9.73 -8.72 14.08
CA GLU A 247 -11.11 -8.33 14.36
C GLU A 247 -11.77 -9.24 15.42
N ASN A 248 -11.57 -10.56 15.31
CA ASN A 248 -12.12 -11.53 16.26
C ASN A 248 -11.51 -11.47 17.67
N VAL A 249 -10.48 -10.64 17.90
CA VAL A 249 -10.07 -10.24 19.27
C VAL A 249 -11.21 -9.50 19.96
N ARG A 250 -12.13 -8.87 19.22
CA ARG A 250 -13.30 -8.15 19.72
C ARG A 250 -12.94 -7.10 20.79
N ALA A 251 -11.98 -6.24 20.45
CA ALA A 251 -11.62 -5.13 21.32
C ALA A 251 -12.87 -4.31 21.70
N TYR A 252 -13.07 -4.06 22.99
CA TYR A 252 -14.26 -3.42 23.60
C TYR A 252 -15.57 -4.22 23.57
N GLY A 253 -15.64 -5.35 22.86
CA GLY A 253 -16.83 -6.20 22.75
C GLY A 253 -16.58 -7.60 23.31
N ASP A 254 -16.25 -7.66 24.61
CA ASP A 254 -15.77 -8.85 25.34
C ASP A 254 -14.50 -9.45 24.72
N GLU A 255 -13.34 -8.95 25.13
CA GLU A 255 -12.06 -9.27 24.49
C GLU A 255 -11.75 -10.77 24.52
N ARG A 256 -11.54 -11.34 23.34
CA ARG A 256 -11.11 -12.73 23.15
C ARG A 256 -9.58 -12.80 23.12
N TRP A 257 -8.96 -12.60 24.28
CA TRP A 257 -7.49 -12.60 24.46
C TRP A 257 -6.79 -13.84 23.90
N TRP A 258 -7.46 -14.99 23.88
CA TRP A 258 -6.91 -16.23 23.33
C TRP A 258 -6.63 -16.14 21.82
N VAL A 259 -7.30 -15.25 21.07
CA VAL A 259 -7.05 -15.04 19.63
C VAL A 259 -5.66 -14.45 19.40
N LEU A 260 -5.14 -13.66 20.35
CA LEU A 260 -3.75 -13.20 20.31
C LEU A 260 -2.74 -14.36 20.42
N LEU A 261 -3.11 -15.47 21.08
CA LEU A 261 -2.28 -16.68 21.11
C LEU A 261 -2.24 -17.36 19.74
N VAL A 262 -3.33 -17.32 18.97
CA VAL A 262 -3.36 -17.82 17.58
C VAL A 262 -2.44 -16.98 16.70
N LEU A 263 -2.50 -15.65 16.81
CA LEU A 263 -1.57 -14.74 16.13
C LEU A 263 -0.12 -15.02 16.51
N ALA A 264 0.18 -15.15 17.81
CA ALA A 264 1.52 -15.43 18.31
C ALA A 264 2.04 -16.81 17.83
N ALA A 265 1.19 -17.84 17.82
CA ALA A 265 1.53 -19.16 17.30
C ALA A 265 1.84 -19.11 15.80
N ALA A 266 1.02 -18.41 15.01
CA ALA A 266 1.25 -18.23 13.59
C ALA A 266 2.55 -17.46 13.31
N VAL A 267 2.85 -16.40 14.06
CA VAL A 267 4.13 -15.68 14.01
C VAL A 267 5.29 -16.64 14.30
N ALA A 268 5.21 -17.45 15.36
CA ALA A 268 6.25 -18.38 15.74
C ALA A 268 6.51 -19.43 14.64
N VAL A 269 5.44 -20.03 14.09
CA VAL A 269 5.53 -21.01 12.99
C VAL A 269 6.17 -20.39 11.76
N GLN A 270 5.72 -19.19 11.35
CA GLN A 270 6.27 -18.51 10.18
C GLN A 270 7.72 -18.06 10.39
N ALA A 271 8.09 -17.63 11.60
CA ALA A 271 9.46 -17.28 11.94
C ALA A 271 10.38 -18.51 11.85
N VAL A 272 9.97 -19.65 12.42
CA VAL A 272 10.71 -20.92 12.31
C VAL A 272 10.88 -21.32 10.85
N LEU A 273 9.83 -21.20 10.04
CA LEU A 273 9.88 -21.47 8.60
C LEU A 273 10.87 -20.52 7.90
N ALA A 274 10.80 -19.22 8.16
CA ALA A 274 11.70 -18.22 7.58
C ALA A 274 13.18 -18.50 7.91
N TYR A 275 13.49 -18.80 9.18
CA TYR A 275 14.85 -19.15 9.61
C TYR A 275 15.32 -20.49 9.05
N GLY A 276 14.41 -21.47 8.93
CA GLY A 276 14.69 -22.76 8.32
C GLY A 276 15.04 -22.64 6.83
N LEU A 277 14.28 -21.83 6.10
CA LEU A 277 14.53 -21.52 4.68
C LEU A 277 15.83 -20.73 4.51
N ALA A 278 16.04 -19.66 5.28
CA ALA A 278 17.26 -18.86 5.23
C ALA A 278 18.53 -19.65 5.60
N GLY A 279 18.39 -20.66 6.48
CA GLY A 279 19.49 -21.56 6.85
C GLY A 279 19.84 -22.61 5.79
N ARG A 280 18.99 -22.82 4.79
CA ARG A 280 19.22 -23.78 3.69
C ARG A 280 19.62 -23.09 2.38
N ARG A 281 19.32 -21.79 2.24
CA ARG A 281 19.56 -21.00 1.03
C ARG A 281 20.88 -20.21 1.10
N ASP A 282 21.73 -20.36 0.11
CA ASP A 282 22.95 -19.54 0.00
C ASP A 282 22.64 -18.09 -0.35
N VAL A 283 23.55 -17.17 -0.02
CA VAL A 283 23.38 -15.75 -0.30
C VAL A 283 23.21 -15.54 -1.81
N GLY A 284 22.30 -14.65 -2.20
CA GLY A 284 22.00 -14.39 -3.61
C GLY A 284 21.03 -15.40 -4.23
N MET A 285 21.00 -16.67 -3.79
CA MET A 285 20.12 -17.72 -4.34
C MET A 285 18.65 -17.54 -3.92
N SER A 286 17.74 -18.35 -4.49
CA SER A 286 16.33 -18.45 -4.07
C SER A 286 15.76 -19.84 -4.27
N PHE A 287 14.67 -20.18 -3.57
CA PHE A 287 14.01 -21.48 -3.74
C PHE A 287 13.19 -21.59 -5.04
N LEU A 288 12.72 -20.46 -5.59
CA LEU A 288 12.17 -20.40 -6.94
C LEU A 288 13.27 -19.90 -7.88
N ALA A 289 14.06 -20.84 -8.38
CA ALA A 289 15.18 -20.54 -9.27
C ALA A 289 14.74 -19.63 -10.44
N THR A 290 15.47 -18.54 -10.63
CA THR A 290 15.33 -17.73 -11.83
C THR A 290 15.73 -18.58 -13.03
N ARG A 291 14.77 -18.95 -13.88
CA ARG A 291 15.07 -19.74 -15.08
C ARG A 291 16.07 -18.95 -15.93
N PRO A 292 17.20 -19.55 -16.36
CA PRO A 292 18.04 -18.92 -17.36
C PRO A 292 17.14 -18.62 -18.55
N GLY A 293 17.18 -17.37 -19.01
CA GLY A 293 16.43 -16.98 -20.19
C GLY A 293 16.80 -17.87 -21.38
N PRO A 294 15.98 -17.90 -22.44
CA PRO A 294 16.34 -18.62 -23.66
C PRO A 294 17.75 -18.20 -24.12
N ALA A 295 18.54 -19.15 -24.63
CA ALA A 295 19.92 -18.93 -25.08
C ALA A 295 20.03 -17.77 -26.10
N GLN A 296 18.95 -17.51 -26.83
CA GLN A 296 18.78 -16.34 -27.67
C GLN A 296 17.62 -15.48 -27.14
N GLY A 297 17.91 -14.20 -26.91
CA GLY A 297 16.91 -13.22 -26.52
C GLY A 297 15.94 -12.93 -27.67
N ARG A 298 14.64 -12.95 -27.39
CA ARG A 298 13.57 -12.62 -28.36
C ARG A 298 13.16 -11.15 -28.35
N ILE A 299 13.77 -10.34 -27.48
CA ILE A 299 13.47 -8.91 -27.36
C ILE A 299 14.43 -8.13 -28.22
N SER A 300 13.93 -7.62 -29.34
CA SER A 300 14.69 -6.86 -30.33
C SER A 300 14.44 -5.35 -30.29
N THR A 301 13.46 -4.89 -29.50
CA THR A 301 13.06 -3.48 -29.46
C THR A 301 13.05 -2.91 -28.05
N ALA A 302 13.31 -1.60 -27.93
CA ALA A 302 13.24 -0.89 -26.67
C ALA A 302 11.83 -0.95 -26.05
N PHE A 303 10.78 -0.92 -26.87
CA PHE A 303 9.40 -1.14 -26.44
C PHE A 303 9.20 -2.55 -25.87
N GLY A 304 9.70 -3.59 -26.55
CA GLY A 304 9.60 -4.97 -26.06
C GLY A 304 10.31 -5.16 -24.70
N LEU A 305 11.45 -4.48 -24.50
CA LEU A 305 12.14 -4.46 -23.22
C LEU A 305 11.31 -3.73 -22.16
N ALA A 306 10.81 -2.53 -22.46
CA ALA A 306 9.97 -1.76 -21.55
C ALA A 306 8.71 -2.55 -21.13
N LEU A 307 8.08 -3.26 -22.07
CA LEU A 307 6.91 -4.11 -21.81
C LEU A 307 7.27 -5.27 -20.91
N ARG A 308 8.37 -6.00 -21.17
CA ARG A 308 8.81 -7.07 -20.27
C ARG A 308 9.11 -6.56 -18.87
N LEU A 309 9.70 -5.38 -18.78
CA LEU A 309 10.03 -4.75 -17.53
C LEU A 309 8.77 -4.35 -16.75
N GLN A 310 7.77 -3.73 -17.39
CA GLN A 310 6.60 -3.18 -16.72
C GLN A 310 5.39 -4.15 -16.63
N ARG A 311 5.33 -5.24 -17.42
CA ARG A 311 4.19 -6.16 -17.46
C ARG A 311 3.73 -6.66 -16.10
N GLY A 312 4.66 -6.96 -15.18
CA GLY A 312 4.32 -7.46 -13.85
C GLY A 312 3.64 -6.40 -12.98
N ALA A 313 4.10 -5.15 -13.08
CA ALA A 313 3.45 -4.04 -12.41
C ALA A 313 2.09 -3.75 -13.06
N LEU A 314 2.04 -3.64 -14.39
CA LEU A 314 0.80 -3.38 -15.13
C LEU A 314 -0.27 -4.43 -14.80
N THR A 315 0.06 -5.72 -14.88
CA THR A 315 -0.89 -6.81 -14.54
C THR A 315 -1.37 -6.74 -13.09
N GLY A 316 -0.47 -6.51 -12.13
CA GLY A 316 -0.84 -6.37 -10.72
C GLY A 316 -1.78 -5.19 -10.47
N TRP A 317 -1.49 -4.03 -11.06
CA TRP A 317 -2.33 -2.85 -10.97
C TRP A 317 -3.69 -3.05 -11.66
N THR A 318 -3.71 -3.61 -12.88
CA THR A 318 -4.95 -3.90 -13.62
C THR A 318 -5.85 -4.86 -12.85
N LEU A 319 -5.28 -5.94 -12.29
CA LEU A 319 -6.04 -6.89 -11.47
C LEU A 319 -6.59 -6.23 -10.19
N SER A 320 -5.79 -5.37 -9.55
CA SER A 320 -6.23 -4.63 -8.38
C SER A 320 -7.39 -3.68 -8.71
N PHE A 321 -7.31 -2.95 -9.83
CA PHE A 321 -8.40 -2.10 -10.31
C PHE A 321 -9.66 -2.90 -10.65
N ALA A 322 -9.51 -4.09 -11.24
CA ALA A 322 -10.66 -4.97 -11.51
C ALA A 322 -11.38 -5.35 -10.20
N VAL A 323 -10.63 -5.83 -9.20
CA VAL A 323 -11.18 -6.27 -7.91
C VAL A 323 -11.80 -5.10 -7.14
N VAL A 324 -11.08 -3.97 -7.03
CA VAL A 324 -11.59 -2.77 -6.35
C VAL A 324 -12.81 -2.21 -7.06
N GLY A 325 -12.81 -2.18 -8.40
CA GLY A 325 -13.97 -1.79 -9.19
C GLY A 325 -15.18 -2.63 -8.84
N VAL A 326 -15.08 -3.97 -8.94
CA VAL A 326 -16.20 -4.88 -8.59
C VAL A 326 -16.67 -4.69 -7.16
N ALA A 327 -15.74 -4.57 -6.20
CA ALA A 327 -16.08 -4.33 -4.81
C ALA A 327 -16.85 -3.02 -4.64
N PHE A 328 -16.32 -1.91 -5.18
CA PHE A 328 -16.96 -0.60 -5.14
C PHE A 328 -18.35 -0.63 -5.78
N GLY A 329 -18.51 -1.32 -6.91
CA GLY A 329 -19.79 -1.43 -7.59
C GLY A 329 -20.83 -2.15 -6.74
N GLY A 330 -20.42 -3.23 -6.06
CA GLY A 330 -21.29 -3.97 -5.14
C GLY A 330 -21.70 -3.17 -3.90
N LEU A 331 -20.89 -2.19 -3.48
CA LEU A 331 -21.25 -1.29 -2.38
C LEU A 331 -22.32 -0.27 -2.78
N THR A 332 -22.48 0.03 -4.09
CA THR A 332 -23.41 1.05 -4.58
C THR A 332 -24.88 0.74 -4.25
N GLY A 333 -25.30 -0.52 -4.34
CA GLY A 333 -26.66 -0.92 -3.95
C GLY A 333 -26.96 -0.65 -2.47
N GLY A 334 -25.99 -0.92 -1.59
CA GLY A 334 -26.13 -0.68 -0.16
C GLY A 334 -26.09 0.79 0.25
N ALA A 335 -25.70 1.71 -0.65
CA ALA A 335 -25.73 3.15 -0.37
C ALA A 335 -27.16 3.71 -0.32
N ALA A 336 -28.08 3.15 -1.11
CA ALA A 336 -29.50 3.49 -1.06
C ALA A 336 -30.17 2.98 0.23
N ASP A 337 -29.72 1.83 0.73
CA ASP A 337 -30.26 1.20 1.95
C ASP A 337 -29.84 1.96 3.24
N LEU A 338 -28.87 2.88 3.16
CA LEU A 338 -28.45 3.72 4.28
C LEU A 338 -29.42 4.88 4.58
N VAL A 339 -30.44 5.09 3.75
CA VAL A 339 -31.44 6.15 3.96
C VAL A 339 -32.45 5.68 5.01
N GLY A 340 -32.26 6.10 6.26
CA GLY A 340 -33.22 5.89 7.34
C GLY A 340 -34.49 6.75 7.24
N ASP A 341 -35.48 6.48 8.09
CA ASP A 341 -36.81 7.13 8.12
C ASP A 341 -36.81 8.60 8.63
N ASN A 342 -35.66 9.26 8.73
CA ASN A 342 -35.57 10.63 9.24
C ASN A 342 -35.96 11.66 8.17
N ALA A 343 -36.94 12.52 8.48
CA ALA A 343 -37.46 13.55 7.59
C ALA A 343 -36.37 14.49 7.01
N LYS A 344 -35.30 14.75 7.78
CA LYS A 344 -34.19 15.61 7.35
C LYS A 344 -33.28 14.93 6.32
N THR A 345 -33.06 13.63 6.46
CA THR A 345 -32.31 12.81 5.48
C THR A 345 -33.10 12.69 4.19
N ARG A 346 -34.43 12.54 4.30
CA ARG A 346 -35.35 12.49 3.16
C ARG A 346 -35.38 13.80 2.37
N GLU A 347 -35.39 14.95 3.04
CA GLU A 347 -35.35 16.26 2.36
C GLU A 347 -34.02 16.49 1.60
N ILE A 348 -32.88 16.13 2.21
CA ILE A 348 -31.57 16.19 1.55
C ILE A 348 -31.53 15.23 0.36
N PHE A 349 -32.09 14.03 0.53
CA PHE A 349 -32.21 13.02 -0.52
C PHE A 349 -33.07 13.49 -1.69
N GLU A 350 -34.23 14.10 -1.43
CA GLU A 350 -35.11 14.67 -2.46
C GLU A 350 -34.44 15.83 -3.20
N ARG A 351 -33.72 16.72 -2.50
CA ARG A 351 -32.96 17.81 -3.11
C ARG A 351 -31.79 17.33 -3.98
N MET A 352 -31.22 16.17 -3.67
CA MET A 352 -30.17 15.55 -4.49
C MET A 352 -30.71 14.79 -5.71
N GLY A 353 -32.03 14.78 -5.95
CA GLY A 353 -32.64 14.04 -7.07
C GLY A 353 -33.08 12.61 -6.69
N GLY A 354 -33.26 12.35 -5.40
CA GLY A 354 -33.69 11.05 -4.88
C GLY A 354 -32.62 9.96 -4.98
N GLN A 355 -33.07 8.71 -5.11
CA GLN A 355 -32.19 7.54 -5.11
C GLN A 355 -31.17 7.54 -6.25
N ALA A 356 -31.60 7.97 -7.44
CA ALA A 356 -30.75 8.08 -8.62
C ALA A 356 -29.60 9.07 -8.37
N GLY A 357 -29.90 10.27 -7.87
CA GLY A 357 -28.88 11.28 -7.62
C GLY A 357 -27.89 10.91 -6.51
N LEU A 358 -28.33 10.23 -5.44
CA LEU A 358 -27.41 9.71 -4.42
C LEU A 358 -26.49 8.63 -4.99
N THR A 359 -27.06 7.72 -5.78
CA THR A 359 -26.32 6.64 -6.44
C THR A 359 -25.27 7.20 -7.41
N ASP A 360 -25.66 8.19 -8.21
CA ASP A 360 -24.78 8.85 -9.16
C ASP A 360 -23.66 9.64 -8.49
N ALA A 361 -23.96 10.33 -7.39
CA ALA A 361 -22.96 11.02 -6.58
C ALA A 361 -21.95 10.05 -5.95
N PHE A 362 -22.44 8.90 -5.47
CA PHE A 362 -21.62 7.84 -4.92
C PHE A 362 -20.71 7.21 -5.98
N LEU A 363 -21.25 6.87 -7.15
CA LEU A 363 -20.48 6.37 -8.30
C LEU A 363 -19.43 7.40 -8.76
N ALA A 364 -19.79 8.68 -8.85
CA ALA A 364 -18.85 9.74 -9.19
C ALA A 364 -17.69 9.84 -8.18
N ALA A 365 -17.98 9.70 -6.88
CA ALA A 365 -16.96 9.68 -5.84
C ALA A 365 -16.03 8.46 -5.96
N MET A 366 -16.58 7.27 -6.22
CA MET A 366 -15.79 6.05 -6.42
C MET A 366 -14.88 6.13 -7.64
N VAL A 367 -15.41 6.63 -8.75
CA VAL A 367 -14.63 6.90 -9.97
C VAL A 367 -13.51 7.90 -9.69
N SER A 368 -13.79 8.95 -8.93
CA SER A 368 -12.78 9.93 -8.52
C SER A 368 -11.65 9.28 -7.71
N VAL A 369 -11.97 8.41 -6.74
CA VAL A 369 -10.98 7.64 -5.98
C VAL A 369 -10.14 6.75 -6.90
N LEU A 370 -10.78 6.03 -7.82
CA LEU A 370 -10.06 5.19 -8.80
C LEU A 370 -9.10 6.04 -9.64
N GLY A 371 -9.53 7.21 -10.11
CA GLY A 371 -8.70 8.14 -10.87
C GLY A 371 -7.50 8.66 -10.07
N MET A 372 -7.74 9.04 -8.82
CA MET A 372 -6.70 9.45 -7.87
C MET A 372 -5.67 8.35 -7.63
N VAL A 373 -6.11 7.11 -7.42
CA VAL A 373 -5.21 5.96 -7.25
C VAL A 373 -4.46 5.65 -8.55
N ALA A 374 -5.08 5.82 -9.72
CA ALA A 374 -4.44 5.61 -11.02
C ALA A 374 -3.34 6.65 -11.32
N ALA A 375 -3.42 7.85 -10.73
CA ALA A 375 -2.34 8.82 -10.78
C ALA A 375 -1.05 8.31 -10.09
N LEU A 376 -1.16 7.51 -9.04
CA LEU A 376 0.01 6.88 -8.41
C LEU A 376 0.67 5.87 -9.36
N TYR A 377 -0.12 5.13 -10.13
CA TYR A 377 0.39 4.20 -11.14
C TYR A 377 1.19 4.93 -12.23
N ILE A 378 0.65 5.99 -12.83
CA ILE A 378 1.34 6.68 -13.93
C ILE A 378 2.65 7.32 -13.46
N VAL A 379 2.66 7.92 -12.26
CA VAL A 379 3.88 8.49 -11.65
C VAL A 379 4.92 7.39 -11.43
N ALA A 380 4.54 6.27 -10.80
CA ALA A 380 5.45 5.13 -10.59
C ALA A 380 5.97 4.53 -11.90
N SER A 381 5.11 4.48 -12.93
CA SER A 381 5.44 3.91 -14.23
C SER A 381 6.40 4.79 -15.03
N VAL A 382 6.21 6.12 -14.99
CA VAL A 382 7.15 7.08 -15.61
C VAL A 382 8.50 7.06 -14.87
N LEU A 383 8.49 7.06 -13.53
CA LEU A 383 9.71 6.99 -12.72
C LEU A 383 10.52 5.69 -12.89
N ARG A 384 9.96 4.69 -13.60
CA ARG A 384 10.73 3.54 -14.08
C ARG A 384 11.94 3.98 -14.89
N LEU A 385 11.80 4.99 -15.75
CA LEU A 385 12.89 5.54 -16.55
C LEU A 385 14.03 6.03 -15.66
N HIS A 386 13.70 6.78 -14.62
CA HIS A 386 14.67 7.24 -13.61
C HIS A 386 15.35 6.07 -12.89
N GLY A 387 14.61 5.01 -12.56
CA GLY A 387 15.17 3.81 -11.93
C GLY A 387 16.06 2.96 -12.84
N GLU A 388 15.86 3.01 -14.16
CA GLU A 388 16.77 2.37 -15.13
C GLU A 388 18.04 3.21 -15.32
N GLU A 389 17.91 4.53 -15.32
CA GLU A 389 19.02 5.48 -15.42
C GLU A 389 19.92 5.42 -14.17
N THR A 390 19.37 5.62 -12.98
CA THR A 390 20.12 5.62 -11.71
C THR A 390 20.73 4.28 -11.32
N ALA A 391 20.28 3.18 -11.93
CA ALA A 391 20.84 1.86 -11.71
C ALA A 391 21.87 1.45 -12.78
N GLY A 392 22.26 2.38 -13.67
CA GLY A 392 23.22 2.12 -14.74
C GLY A 392 22.72 1.16 -15.83
N ARG A 393 21.43 0.82 -15.85
CA ARG A 393 20.84 -0.11 -16.85
C ARG A 393 20.47 0.59 -18.16
N ALA A 394 20.26 1.90 -18.12
CA ALA A 394 19.95 2.68 -19.32
C ALA A 394 21.17 2.83 -20.25
N GLU A 395 22.38 2.96 -19.72
CA GLU A 395 23.58 3.26 -20.52
C GLU A 395 23.92 2.16 -21.53
N PRO A 396 23.93 0.86 -21.19
CA PRO A 396 24.22 -0.19 -22.16
C PRO A 396 23.20 -0.25 -23.31
N VAL A 397 21.94 0.11 -23.04
CA VAL A 397 20.87 0.15 -24.04
C VAL A 397 21.04 1.34 -24.97
N LEU A 398 21.36 2.51 -24.41
CA LEU A 398 21.55 3.76 -25.15
C LEU A 398 22.89 3.83 -25.90
N ALA A 399 23.87 3.03 -25.50
CA ALA A 399 25.12 2.83 -26.24
C ALA A 399 24.91 2.01 -27.53
N GLY A 400 23.81 1.25 -27.62
CA GLY A 400 23.39 0.56 -28.83
C GLY A 400 22.67 1.46 -29.84
N GLY A 401 22.03 0.87 -30.86
CA GLY A 401 21.30 1.60 -31.91
C GLY A 401 19.96 2.24 -31.47
N VAL A 402 19.71 2.42 -30.18
CA VAL A 402 18.43 2.91 -29.64
C VAL A 402 18.58 4.37 -29.22
N GLY A 403 17.84 5.27 -29.89
CA GLY A 403 17.79 6.68 -29.49
C GLY A 403 17.04 6.90 -28.16
N ARG A 404 17.43 7.94 -27.41
CA ARG A 404 16.81 8.33 -26.12
C ARG A 404 15.29 8.48 -26.20
N THR A 405 14.78 9.05 -27.29
CA THR A 405 13.34 9.24 -27.50
C THR A 405 12.60 7.93 -27.72
N GLY A 406 13.17 7.00 -28.53
CA GLY A 406 12.58 5.68 -28.76
C GLY A 406 12.57 4.82 -27.50
N TRP A 407 13.64 4.90 -26.70
CA TRP A 407 13.69 4.27 -25.38
C TRP A 407 12.63 4.83 -24.43
N ALA A 408 12.56 6.16 -24.28
CA ALA A 408 11.57 6.81 -23.42
C ALA A 408 10.14 6.51 -23.87
N ALA A 409 9.84 6.66 -25.17
CA ALA A 409 8.53 6.37 -25.74
C ALA A 409 8.07 4.94 -25.41
N GLY A 410 8.97 3.97 -25.43
CA GLY A 410 8.66 2.59 -25.06
C GLY A 410 8.08 2.46 -23.65
N HIS A 411 8.64 3.19 -22.68
CA HIS A 411 8.11 3.23 -21.31
C HIS A 411 6.86 4.10 -21.18
N LEU A 412 6.79 5.24 -21.88
CA LEU A 412 5.66 6.17 -21.80
C LEU A 412 4.39 5.57 -22.39
N VAL A 413 4.47 4.79 -23.47
CA VAL A 413 3.30 4.08 -24.02
C VAL A 413 2.66 3.18 -22.96
N ILE A 414 3.47 2.48 -22.14
CA ILE A 414 2.96 1.60 -21.09
C ILE A 414 2.46 2.40 -19.87
N ALA A 415 3.07 3.55 -19.57
CA ALA A 415 2.60 4.43 -18.50
C ALA A 415 1.23 5.05 -18.82
N PHE A 416 1.10 5.72 -19.97
CA PHE A 416 -0.14 6.41 -20.36
C PHE A 416 -1.22 5.42 -20.82
N GLY A 417 -0.85 4.42 -21.63
CA GLY A 417 -1.77 3.36 -22.06
C GLY A 417 -2.16 2.43 -20.92
N GLY A 418 -1.25 2.16 -19.98
CA GLY A 418 -1.57 1.42 -18.77
C GLY A 418 -2.56 2.15 -17.87
N ALA A 419 -2.44 3.48 -17.71
CA ALA A 419 -3.43 4.26 -16.98
C ALA A 419 -4.83 4.18 -17.64
N ALA A 420 -4.90 4.24 -18.96
CA ALA A 420 -6.14 4.02 -19.71
C ALA A 420 -6.72 2.62 -19.48
N LEU A 421 -5.87 1.58 -19.53
CA LEU A 421 -6.28 0.20 -19.24
C LEU A 421 -6.81 0.05 -17.81
N LEU A 422 -6.14 0.65 -16.81
CA LEU A 422 -6.56 0.64 -15.41
C LEU A 422 -7.94 1.26 -15.24
N MET A 423 -8.18 2.45 -15.80
CA MET A 423 -9.48 3.11 -15.69
C MET A 423 -10.58 2.37 -16.44
N ALA A 424 -10.27 1.79 -17.61
CA ALA A 424 -11.23 0.96 -18.34
C ALA A 424 -11.61 -0.29 -17.55
N VAL A 425 -10.62 -1.02 -17.02
CA VAL A 425 -10.85 -2.26 -16.26
C VAL A 425 -11.50 -1.96 -14.90
N GLY A 426 -11.10 -0.88 -14.22
CA GLY A 426 -11.72 -0.44 -12.97
C GLY A 426 -13.16 0.02 -13.18
N GLY A 427 -13.44 0.77 -14.24
CA GLY A 427 -14.80 1.18 -14.62
C GLY A 427 -15.68 0.01 -15.05
N LEU A 428 -15.13 -0.96 -15.78
CA LEU A 428 -15.83 -2.23 -16.09
C LEU A 428 -16.11 -3.03 -14.81
N GLY A 429 -15.14 -3.11 -13.90
CA GLY A 429 -15.34 -3.74 -12.59
C GLY A 429 -16.46 -3.05 -11.81
N LEU A 430 -16.43 -1.72 -11.75
CA LEU A 430 -17.46 -0.90 -11.09
C LEU A 430 -18.85 -1.13 -11.69
N ALA A 431 -18.97 -1.14 -13.01
CA ALA A 431 -20.23 -1.42 -13.70
C ALA A 431 -20.71 -2.86 -13.44
N VAL A 432 -19.81 -3.85 -13.46
CA VAL A 432 -20.14 -5.26 -13.17
C VAL A 432 -20.61 -5.42 -11.73
N GLY A 433 -19.96 -4.78 -10.77
CA GLY A 433 -20.36 -4.80 -9.36
C GLY A 433 -21.70 -4.10 -9.13
N TYR A 434 -21.94 -2.99 -9.82
CA TYR A 434 -23.20 -2.24 -9.73
C TYR A 434 -24.37 -2.95 -10.44
N GLY A 435 -24.08 -3.71 -11.50
CA GLY A 435 -25.06 -4.48 -12.26
C GLY A 435 -25.81 -3.69 -13.34
N HIS A 436 -25.62 -2.37 -13.44
CA HIS A 436 -26.33 -1.48 -14.36
C HIS A 436 -25.40 -0.41 -14.99
N GLU A 437 -25.92 0.29 -16.01
CA GLU A 437 -25.34 1.55 -16.55
C GLU A 437 -23.87 1.52 -17.00
N LEU A 438 -23.42 0.39 -17.55
CA LEU A 438 -22.05 0.22 -18.03
C LEU A 438 -21.52 1.40 -18.89
N PRO A 439 -22.26 1.95 -19.88
CA PRO A 439 -21.77 3.05 -20.67
C PRO A 439 -21.49 4.33 -19.86
N ALA A 440 -22.36 4.66 -18.90
CA ALA A 440 -22.23 5.86 -18.07
C ALA A 440 -21.06 5.71 -17.08
N VAL A 441 -20.97 4.56 -16.40
CA VAL A 441 -19.90 4.27 -15.43
C VAL A 441 -18.53 4.18 -16.10
N LEU A 442 -18.45 3.52 -17.26
CA LEU A 442 -17.22 3.46 -18.05
C LEU A 442 -16.82 4.83 -18.60
N GLY A 443 -17.79 5.60 -19.10
CA GLY A 443 -17.57 6.98 -19.54
C GLY A 443 -17.02 7.86 -18.42
N ALA A 444 -17.65 7.84 -17.25
CA ALA A 444 -17.18 8.54 -16.05
C ALA A 444 -15.75 8.14 -15.67
N SER A 445 -15.44 6.84 -15.73
CA SER A 445 -14.11 6.32 -15.44
C SER A 445 -13.04 6.83 -16.41
N LEU A 446 -13.35 6.87 -17.71
CA LEU A 446 -12.41 7.34 -18.73
C LEU A 446 -12.21 8.85 -18.69
N VAL A 447 -13.20 9.62 -18.22
CA VAL A 447 -13.09 11.08 -18.03
C VAL A 447 -12.04 11.46 -16.99
N GLN A 448 -11.58 10.54 -16.13
CA GLN A 448 -10.48 10.78 -15.20
C GLN A 448 -9.09 10.84 -15.88
N LEU A 449 -8.95 10.34 -17.11
CA LEU A 449 -7.66 10.20 -17.79
C LEU A 449 -6.89 11.51 -18.01
N PRO A 450 -7.50 12.65 -18.38
CA PRO A 450 -6.78 13.90 -18.54
C PRO A 450 -6.03 14.34 -17.28
N ALA A 451 -6.65 14.20 -16.09
CA ALA A 451 -6.00 14.54 -14.83
C ALA A 451 -4.83 13.58 -14.50
N ILE A 452 -5.02 12.29 -14.75
CA ILE A 452 -3.97 11.27 -14.58
C ILE A 452 -2.79 11.56 -15.53
N TRP A 453 -3.08 11.80 -16.80
CA TRP A 453 -2.09 12.10 -17.83
C TRP A 453 -1.38 13.41 -17.57
N LEU A 454 -2.03 14.42 -16.99
CA LEU A 454 -1.37 15.64 -16.57
C LEU A 454 -0.26 15.36 -15.56
N LEU A 455 -0.55 14.59 -14.51
CA LEU A 455 0.44 14.20 -13.51
C LEU A 455 1.55 13.33 -14.11
N GLY A 456 1.20 12.46 -15.07
CA GLY A 456 2.18 11.77 -15.92
C GLY A 456 3.09 12.73 -16.67
N GLY A 457 2.52 13.74 -17.34
CA GLY A 457 3.24 14.77 -18.08
C GLY A 457 4.17 15.61 -17.20
N VAL A 458 3.72 16.02 -16.02
CA VAL A 458 4.56 16.69 -15.01
C VAL A 458 5.74 15.80 -14.60
N THR A 459 5.48 14.50 -14.38
CA THR A 459 6.53 13.53 -14.02
C THR A 459 7.55 13.37 -15.15
N VAL A 460 7.08 13.30 -16.40
CA VAL A 460 7.94 13.23 -17.60
C VAL A 460 8.78 14.51 -17.72
N LEU A 461 8.20 15.68 -17.48
CA LEU A 461 8.91 16.96 -17.50
C LEU A 461 10.00 17.03 -16.42
N LEU A 462 9.66 16.70 -15.17
CA LEU A 462 10.60 16.71 -14.06
C LEU A 462 11.75 15.73 -14.32
N TYR A 463 11.44 14.51 -14.75
CA TYR A 463 12.47 13.53 -15.13
C TYR A 463 13.32 13.97 -16.33
N GLY A 464 12.69 14.56 -17.34
CA GLY A 464 13.32 14.97 -18.58
C GLY A 464 14.24 16.18 -18.41
N ALA A 465 13.85 17.16 -17.60
CA ALA A 465 14.59 18.41 -17.40
C ALA A 465 15.53 18.37 -16.19
N LEU A 466 15.11 17.75 -15.08
CA LEU A 466 15.82 17.75 -13.80
C LEU A 466 15.78 16.35 -13.17
N PRO A 467 16.57 15.38 -13.66
CA PRO A 467 16.44 13.97 -13.26
C PRO A 467 16.67 13.75 -11.76
N LYS A 468 17.51 14.58 -11.10
CA LYS A 468 17.70 14.55 -9.64
C LYS A 468 16.43 14.92 -8.86
N ALA A 469 15.54 15.69 -9.46
CA ALA A 469 14.25 16.10 -8.89
C ALA A 469 13.09 15.20 -9.35
N ALA A 470 13.33 14.16 -10.17
CA ALA A 470 12.26 13.28 -10.66
C ALA A 470 11.42 12.69 -9.52
N VAL A 471 12.06 12.31 -8.41
CA VAL A 471 11.36 11.75 -7.24
C VAL A 471 10.39 12.76 -6.60
N ALA A 472 10.57 14.07 -6.80
CA ALA A 472 9.66 15.10 -6.31
C ALA A 472 8.25 15.01 -6.93
N SER A 473 8.08 14.27 -8.03
CA SER A 473 6.76 13.97 -8.61
C SER A 473 5.82 13.28 -7.62
N TRP A 474 6.35 12.52 -6.65
CA TRP A 474 5.54 11.97 -5.55
C TRP A 474 4.96 13.05 -4.65
N GLY A 475 5.69 14.14 -4.42
CA GLY A 475 5.19 15.29 -3.68
C GLY A 475 4.07 16.01 -4.43
N VAL A 476 4.24 16.21 -5.74
CA VAL A 476 3.19 16.79 -6.60
C VAL A 476 1.92 15.93 -6.58
N ALA A 477 2.06 14.63 -6.83
CA ALA A 477 0.93 13.71 -6.77
C ALA A 477 0.28 13.71 -5.38
N GLY A 478 1.08 13.63 -4.32
CA GLY A 478 0.59 13.66 -2.94
C GLY A 478 -0.20 14.93 -2.60
N ILE A 479 0.27 16.10 -3.04
CA ILE A 479 -0.44 17.37 -2.86
C ILE A 479 -1.76 17.37 -3.64
N CYS A 480 -1.76 17.01 -4.92
CA CYS A 480 -2.99 16.99 -5.73
C CYS A 480 -4.04 16.01 -5.17
N LEU A 481 -3.60 14.86 -4.68
CA LEU A 481 -4.46 13.85 -4.06
C LEU A 481 -4.99 14.31 -2.71
N ALA A 482 -4.14 14.89 -1.86
CA ALA A 482 -4.56 15.45 -0.58
C ALA A 482 -5.58 16.58 -0.77
N LEU A 483 -5.35 17.48 -1.72
CA LEU A 483 -6.30 18.55 -2.05
C LEU A 483 -7.61 18.00 -2.61
N GLY A 484 -7.56 17.00 -3.47
CA GLY A 484 -8.76 16.39 -4.05
C GLY A 484 -9.63 15.66 -3.03
N TRP A 485 -9.02 14.99 -2.05
CA TRP A 485 -9.72 14.18 -1.06
C TRP A 485 -10.06 14.93 0.23
N LEU A 486 -9.08 15.66 0.78
CA LEU A 486 -9.21 16.35 2.06
C LEU A 486 -9.67 17.80 1.91
N GLY A 487 -9.39 18.45 0.77
CA GLY A 487 -9.73 19.85 0.54
C GLY A 487 -11.21 20.15 0.79
N PRO A 488 -12.15 19.39 0.20
CA PRO A 488 -13.58 19.55 0.47
C PRO A 488 -13.97 19.24 1.91
N ALA A 489 -13.26 18.34 2.59
CA ALA A 489 -13.59 17.93 3.96
C ALA A 489 -13.21 18.98 5.02
N VAL A 490 -12.30 19.91 4.69
CA VAL A 490 -11.86 20.98 5.60
C VAL A 490 -12.24 22.37 5.08
N ASP A 491 -13.18 22.44 4.12
CA ASP A 491 -13.66 23.67 3.49
C ASP A 491 -12.53 24.59 2.97
N MET A 492 -11.55 24.01 2.26
CA MET A 492 -10.45 24.80 1.70
C MET A 492 -10.93 25.81 0.65
N PRO A 493 -10.26 26.97 0.50
CA PRO A 493 -10.57 27.90 -0.57
C PRO A 493 -10.45 27.25 -1.96
N GLN A 494 -11.40 27.51 -2.85
CA GLN A 494 -11.45 26.92 -4.19
C GLN A 494 -10.15 27.13 -4.98
N ALA A 495 -9.52 28.31 -4.86
CA ALA A 495 -8.24 28.60 -5.51
C ALA A 495 -7.10 27.63 -5.12
N VAL A 496 -7.13 27.09 -3.90
CA VAL A 496 -6.17 26.08 -3.43
C VAL A 496 -6.56 24.71 -3.98
N MET A 497 -7.84 24.36 -3.98
CA MET A 497 -8.33 23.09 -4.52
C MET A 497 -8.10 22.97 -6.03
N ASP A 498 -8.20 24.07 -6.78
CA ASP A 498 -7.98 24.17 -8.22
C ASP A 498 -6.52 23.89 -8.65
N VAL A 499 -5.60 23.76 -7.70
CA VAL A 499 -4.25 23.22 -7.97
C VAL A 499 -4.32 21.73 -8.35
N SER A 500 -5.32 21.00 -7.86
CA SER A 500 -5.51 19.61 -8.22
C SER A 500 -6.21 19.49 -9.58
N PRO A 501 -5.66 18.75 -10.55
CA PRO A 501 -6.32 18.58 -11.85
C PRO A 501 -7.66 17.83 -11.75
N PHE A 502 -7.89 17.11 -10.66
CA PHE A 502 -9.13 16.36 -10.43
C PHE A 502 -10.34 17.25 -10.14
N THR A 503 -10.16 18.49 -9.71
CA THR A 503 -11.29 19.41 -9.42
C THR A 503 -11.91 19.99 -10.68
N HIS A 504 -11.15 20.04 -11.78
CA HIS A 504 -11.58 20.60 -13.07
C HIS A 504 -12.37 19.60 -13.92
N LEU A 505 -12.39 18.32 -13.54
CA LEU A 505 -13.08 17.29 -14.33
C LEU A 505 -14.58 17.28 -14.02
N PRO A 506 -15.44 17.02 -15.02
CA PRO A 506 -16.87 16.91 -14.78
C PRO A 506 -17.17 15.70 -13.90
N LYS A 507 -18.06 15.89 -12.93
CA LYS A 507 -18.50 14.85 -12.01
C LYS A 507 -19.55 13.99 -12.70
N LEU A 508 -19.17 12.86 -13.30
CA LEU A 508 -20.12 11.93 -13.95
C LEU A 508 -20.26 10.66 -13.11
N PRO A 509 -21.44 9.99 -13.10
CA PRO A 509 -22.67 10.32 -13.86
C PRO A 509 -23.56 11.44 -13.29
N GLY A 510 -23.37 11.88 -12.04
CA GLY A 510 -24.34 12.77 -11.34
C GLY A 510 -24.24 14.28 -11.53
N GLY A 511 -23.41 14.77 -12.45
CA GLY A 511 -23.19 16.20 -12.71
C GLY A 511 -24.10 16.79 -13.79
N THR A 512 -23.86 18.05 -14.14
CA THR A 512 -24.59 18.82 -15.18
C THR A 512 -24.38 18.32 -16.62
N GLY A 513 -23.66 17.20 -16.79
CA GLY A 513 -23.31 16.60 -18.08
C GLY A 513 -21.82 16.71 -18.40
N MET A 514 -21.47 16.37 -19.63
CA MET A 514 -20.08 16.35 -20.09
C MET A 514 -19.57 17.75 -20.43
N GLU A 515 -18.52 18.20 -19.73
CA GLU A 515 -17.85 19.48 -19.98
C GLU A 515 -16.54 19.26 -20.75
N TRP A 516 -16.58 19.43 -22.07
CA TRP A 516 -15.42 19.17 -22.93
C TRP A 516 -14.28 20.17 -22.77
N GLY A 517 -14.56 21.42 -22.36
CA GLY A 517 -13.56 22.48 -22.21
C GLY A 517 -12.41 22.06 -21.26
N PRO A 518 -12.69 21.81 -19.97
CA PRO A 518 -11.67 21.38 -19.01
C PRO A 518 -10.95 20.08 -19.42
N VAL A 519 -11.69 19.11 -19.94
CA VAL A 519 -11.17 17.80 -20.39
C VAL A 519 -10.13 17.97 -21.50
N LEU A 520 -10.43 18.78 -22.52
CA LEU A 520 -9.53 19.05 -23.63
C LEU A 520 -8.34 19.90 -23.18
N THR A 521 -8.54 20.89 -22.32
CA THR A 521 -7.45 21.73 -21.79
C THR A 521 -6.46 20.89 -20.99
N LEU A 522 -6.91 20.07 -20.04
CA LEU A 522 -6.04 19.19 -19.25
C LEU A 522 -5.27 18.21 -20.15
N THR A 523 -5.93 17.64 -21.15
CA THR A 523 -5.28 16.74 -22.12
C THR A 523 -4.21 17.45 -22.93
N ALA A 524 -4.50 18.66 -23.42
CA ALA A 524 -3.54 19.47 -24.17
C ALA A 524 -2.31 19.82 -23.31
N VAL A 525 -2.52 20.25 -22.06
CA VAL A 525 -1.42 20.55 -21.13
C VAL A 525 -0.60 19.29 -20.85
N ALA A 526 -1.25 18.14 -20.64
CA ALA A 526 -0.55 16.86 -20.45
C ALA A 526 0.37 16.51 -21.63
N VAL A 527 -0.11 16.69 -22.87
CA VAL A 527 0.67 16.47 -24.10
C VAL A 527 1.85 17.43 -24.18
N VAL A 528 1.64 18.72 -23.89
CA VAL A 528 2.71 19.73 -23.90
C VAL A 528 3.79 19.40 -22.87
N LEU A 529 3.41 19.06 -21.63
CA LEU A 529 4.36 18.71 -20.57
C LEU A 529 5.15 17.44 -20.88
N ALA A 530 4.47 16.39 -21.36
CA ALA A 530 5.12 15.15 -21.76
C ALA A 530 6.08 15.38 -22.94
N GLY A 531 5.65 16.14 -23.96
CA GLY A 531 6.47 16.51 -25.11
C GLY A 531 7.70 17.32 -24.71
N ALA A 532 7.53 18.32 -23.84
CA ALA A 532 8.63 19.12 -23.30
C ALA A 532 9.62 18.28 -22.50
N GLY A 533 9.15 17.35 -21.68
CA GLY A 533 10.01 16.43 -20.93
C GLY A 533 10.80 15.48 -21.83
N VAL A 534 10.19 14.92 -22.87
CA VAL A 534 10.89 14.09 -23.86
C VAL A 534 11.91 14.92 -24.66
N ALA A 535 11.57 16.17 -25.02
CA ALA A 535 12.49 17.08 -25.68
C ALA A 535 13.68 17.46 -24.79
N ALA A 536 13.47 17.68 -23.49
CA ALA A 536 14.52 17.91 -22.52
C ALA A 536 15.42 16.68 -22.35
N LEU A 537 14.83 15.47 -22.24
CA LEU A 537 15.57 14.21 -22.18
C LEU A 537 16.48 14.00 -23.40
N ARG A 538 16.02 14.39 -24.58
CA ARG A 538 16.83 14.30 -25.80
C ARG A 538 18.10 15.16 -25.72
N ARG A 539 18.02 16.32 -25.07
CA ARG A 539 19.11 17.31 -25.01
C ARG A 539 20.06 17.12 -23.82
N ARG A 540 19.58 16.59 -22.68
CA ARG A 540 20.40 16.43 -21.47
C ARG A 540 21.27 15.17 -21.50
N ASP A 541 22.34 15.15 -20.74
CA ASP A 541 23.12 13.93 -20.52
C ASP A 541 22.41 12.95 -19.57
N VAL A 542 22.80 11.69 -19.70
CA VAL A 542 22.33 10.58 -18.85
C VAL A 542 23.13 10.62 -17.54
N LEU A 543 22.47 10.41 -16.40
CA LEU A 543 23.14 10.30 -15.10
C LEU A 543 24.03 9.04 -15.11
N THR A 544 25.31 9.25 -14.80
CA THR A 544 26.34 8.22 -14.57
C THR A 544 26.42 7.86 -13.09
#